data_AF-A0A4Y3FTC4-F1
#
_entry.id   AF-A0A4Y3FTC4-F1
#
_cell.length_a   1.000
_cell.length_b   1.000
_cell.length_c   1.000
_cell.angle_alpha   90.00
_cell.angle_beta   90.00
_cell.angle_gamma   90.00
#
_symmetry.space_group_name_H-M   'P 1'
#
loop_
_entity.id
_entity.type
_entity.pdbx_description
1 polymer ?
#
loop_
_entity_poly.entity_id
_entity_poly.type
_entity_poly.pdbx_seq_one_letter_code
_entity_poly.pdbx_strand_id
1 'polypeptide(L)'
;MCKNKTMEELKALHQLSEMDEKHKLMGKVCGSIPDLEKMHEYLSMEVLNDEVPNEIKGQFNVAKNMALYTYYFYALAPEVHLKTFTIIEYAIRLKAKPKKKLMLRALIELAVNQGWVNDAGFRHLDNPSSDNQWCKSMIDVIPDLRNSQAHGSSMLVGDCLHYISSCADFVNQLFPNAKNT
;
A
#
# COMPACT_ATOMS: atom_id res chain seq x y z
N MET A 1 26.63 6.26 23.21
CA MET A 1 27.22 5.93 21.89
C MET A 1 26.25 6.38 20.82
N CYS A 2 26.59 7.43 20.07
CA CYS A 2 25.78 7.89 18.93
C CYS A 2 25.71 6.76 17.89
N LYS A 3 24.51 6.21 17.66
CA LYS A 3 24.26 5.32 16.53
C LYS A 3 24.47 6.16 15.26
N ASN A 4 25.45 5.79 14.44
CA ASN A 4 25.58 6.33 13.08
C ASN A 4 24.24 6.11 12.37
N LYS A 5 23.45 7.18 12.25
CA LYS A 5 22.27 7.20 11.39
C LYS A 5 22.82 7.22 9.97
N THR A 6 22.87 6.06 9.31
CA THR A 6 23.30 5.98 7.91
C THR A 6 22.37 6.87 7.10
N MET A 7 22.90 7.98 6.60
CA MET A 7 22.20 8.89 5.70
C MET A 7 22.03 8.17 4.35
N GLU A 8 20.91 8.41 3.67
CA GLU A 8 20.75 7.89 2.30
C GLU A 8 21.67 8.63 1.33
N GLU A 9 22.30 7.86 0.45
CA GLU A 9 23.20 8.37 -0.58
C GLU A 9 22.70 7.93 -1.96
N LEU A 10 22.99 8.75 -2.97
CA LEU A 10 22.73 8.37 -4.36
C LEU A 10 23.63 7.19 -4.73
N LYS A 11 23.02 6.05 -5.04
CA LYS A 11 23.72 4.84 -5.47
C LYS A 11 24.60 5.10 -6.69
N ALA A 12 25.80 4.52 -6.70
CA ALA A 12 26.61 4.46 -7.91
C ALA A 12 25.93 3.59 -8.98
N LEU A 13 26.24 3.84 -10.26
CA LEU A 13 25.59 3.16 -11.39
C LEU A 13 25.64 1.62 -11.28
N HIS A 14 26.78 1.05 -10.86
CA HIS A 14 26.95 -0.39 -10.72
C HIS A 14 26.13 -1.00 -9.57
N GLN A 15 25.76 -0.20 -8.55
CA GLN A 15 25.02 -0.65 -7.36
C GLN A 15 23.50 -0.61 -7.55
N LEU A 16 22.99 -0.09 -8.68
CA LEU A 16 21.55 0.06 -8.93
C LEU A 16 20.81 -1.27 -9.02
N SER A 17 21.51 -2.34 -9.39
CA SER A 17 20.96 -3.70 -9.53
C SER A 17 21.38 -4.65 -8.41
N GLU A 18 22.05 -4.12 -7.39
CA GLU A 18 22.42 -4.89 -6.20
C GLU A 18 21.33 -4.75 -5.12
N MET A 19 21.03 -5.86 -4.44
CA MET A 19 20.10 -5.85 -3.30
C MET A 19 20.56 -4.84 -2.26
N ASP A 20 19.61 -4.04 -1.75
CA ASP A 20 19.88 -3.05 -0.73
C ASP A 20 20.44 -3.70 0.56
N GLU A 21 21.50 -3.13 1.14
CA GLU A 21 22.11 -3.63 2.37
C GLU A 21 21.13 -3.63 3.55
N LYS A 22 20.13 -2.73 3.55
CA LYS A 22 19.07 -2.71 4.57
C LYS A 22 18.25 -3.99 4.57
N HIS A 23 18.06 -4.63 3.41
CA HIS A 23 17.41 -5.94 3.34
C HIS A 23 18.24 -7.04 4.02
N LYS A 24 19.57 -7.01 3.86
CA LYS A 24 20.47 -7.93 4.56
C LYS A 24 20.46 -7.69 6.07
N LEU A 25 20.44 -6.43 6.49
CA LEU A 25 20.37 -6.07 7.90
C LEU A 25 19.03 -6.50 8.52
N MET A 26 17.92 -6.26 7.83
CA MET A 26 16.60 -6.69 8.27
C MET A 26 16.49 -8.21 8.32
N GLY A 27 17.06 -8.95 7.36
CA GLY A 27 17.06 -10.41 7.41
C GLY A 27 17.81 -11.01 8.60
N LYS A 28 18.84 -10.32 9.13
CA LYS A 28 19.49 -10.71 10.38
C LYS A 28 18.60 -10.54 11.61
N VAL A 29 17.63 -9.61 11.56
CA VAL A 29 16.71 -9.31 12.67
C VAL A 29 15.44 -10.15 12.57
N CYS A 30 14.84 -10.22 11.39
CA CYS A 30 13.55 -10.87 11.14
C CYS A 30 13.67 -12.33 10.70
N GLY A 31 14.88 -12.82 10.41
CA GLY A 31 15.13 -14.20 10.00
C GLY A 31 14.85 -14.50 8.53
N SER A 32 14.43 -13.52 7.73
CA SER A 32 14.16 -13.68 6.30
C SER A 32 14.80 -12.56 5.49
N ILE A 33 15.61 -12.94 4.50
CA ILE A 33 16.10 -12.01 3.48
C ILE A 33 15.09 -12.07 2.32
N PRO A 34 14.63 -10.92 1.81
CA PRO A 34 13.73 -10.90 0.67
C PRO A 34 14.35 -11.55 -0.55
N ASP A 35 13.50 -12.19 -1.34
CA ASP A 35 13.87 -12.84 -2.58
C ASP A 35 13.08 -12.19 -3.71
N LEU A 36 13.79 -11.68 -4.72
CA LEU A 36 13.19 -10.87 -5.77
C LEU A 36 12.15 -11.67 -6.59
N GLU A 37 12.41 -12.95 -6.86
CA GLU A 37 11.50 -13.81 -7.62
C GLU A 37 10.21 -14.04 -6.83
N LYS A 38 10.31 -14.34 -5.53
CA LYS A 38 9.15 -14.48 -4.64
C LYS A 38 8.38 -13.18 -4.48
N MET A 39 9.07 -12.03 -4.40
CA MET A 39 8.40 -10.72 -4.37
C MET A 39 7.61 -10.49 -5.66
N HIS A 40 8.19 -10.84 -6.82
CA HIS A 40 7.52 -10.74 -8.11
C HIS A 40 6.34 -11.69 -8.21
N GLU A 41 6.49 -12.95 -7.80
CA GLU A 41 5.41 -13.93 -7.75
C GLU A 41 4.26 -13.42 -6.89
N TYR A 42 4.54 -12.99 -5.66
CA TYR A 42 3.55 -12.41 -4.75
C TYR A 42 2.81 -11.24 -5.40
N LEU A 43 3.56 -10.25 -5.90
CA LEU A 43 2.94 -9.07 -6.51
C LEU A 43 2.16 -9.45 -7.77
N SER A 44 2.60 -10.42 -8.56
CA SER A 44 1.89 -10.84 -9.77
C SER A 44 0.47 -11.35 -9.46
N MET A 45 0.26 -11.95 -8.29
CA MET A 45 -1.04 -12.43 -7.82
C MET A 45 -1.96 -11.31 -7.33
N GLU A 46 -1.41 -10.15 -6.98
CA GLU A 46 -2.20 -8.99 -6.58
C GLU A 46 -2.82 -8.33 -7.81
N VAL A 47 -4.11 -8.60 -8.03
CA VAL A 47 -4.88 -8.19 -9.21
C VAL A 47 -6.09 -7.34 -8.83
N LEU A 48 -6.41 -6.37 -9.68
CA LEU A 48 -7.62 -5.58 -9.56
C LEU A 48 -8.73 -6.14 -10.45
N ASN A 49 -9.97 -6.01 -9.98
CA ASN A 49 -11.19 -6.41 -10.67
C ASN A 49 -11.33 -5.73 -12.05
N ASP A 50 -12.09 -6.37 -12.95
CA ASP A 50 -12.29 -5.89 -14.32
C ASP A 50 -13.03 -4.54 -14.34
N GLU A 51 -13.96 -4.34 -13.41
CA GLU A 51 -14.75 -3.10 -13.27
C GLU A 51 -13.94 -1.91 -12.71
N VAL A 52 -12.71 -2.13 -12.26
CA VAL A 52 -11.84 -1.04 -11.79
C VAL A 52 -11.40 -0.17 -12.99
N PRO A 53 -11.52 1.17 -12.92
CA PRO A 53 -11.10 2.06 -14.01
C PRO A 53 -9.64 1.87 -14.44
N ASN A 54 -9.36 1.93 -15.74
CA ASN A 54 -8.01 1.71 -16.30
C ASN A 54 -6.94 2.63 -15.71
N GLU A 55 -7.30 3.87 -15.37
CA GLU A 55 -6.39 4.82 -14.74
C GLU A 55 -5.94 4.32 -13.35
N ILE A 56 -6.84 3.71 -12.58
CA ILE A 56 -6.53 3.10 -11.28
C ILE A 56 -5.66 1.87 -11.47
N LYS A 57 -6.00 0.99 -12.42
CA LYS A 57 -5.18 -0.19 -12.77
C LYS A 57 -3.75 0.20 -13.17
N GLY A 58 -3.60 1.25 -13.96
CA GLY A 58 -2.30 1.80 -14.34
C GLY A 58 -1.48 2.26 -13.13
N GLN A 59 -2.09 3.06 -12.25
CA GLN A 59 -1.40 3.54 -11.03
C GLN A 59 -1.05 2.40 -10.06
N PHE A 60 -1.91 1.39 -9.96
CA PHE A 60 -1.67 0.20 -9.14
C PHE A 60 -0.50 -0.64 -9.67
N ASN A 61 -0.39 -0.84 -10.98
CA ASN A 61 0.77 -1.51 -11.58
C ASN A 61 2.07 -0.71 -11.37
N VAL A 62 2.01 0.63 -11.40
CA VAL A 62 3.16 1.46 -11.00
C VAL A 62 3.53 1.20 -9.54
N ALA A 63 2.58 1.12 -8.62
CA ALA A 63 2.84 0.81 -7.21
C ALA A 63 3.47 -0.58 -7.03
N LYS A 64 2.99 -1.60 -7.76
CA LYS A 64 3.60 -2.95 -7.77
C LYS A 64 5.05 -2.93 -8.24
N ASN A 65 5.34 -2.20 -9.33
CA ASN A 65 6.70 -2.05 -9.82
C ASN A 65 7.58 -1.30 -8.81
N MET A 66 7.07 -0.23 -8.20
CA MET A 66 7.79 0.47 -7.14
C MET A 66 8.08 -0.48 -5.95
N ALA A 67 7.12 -1.33 -5.57
CA ALA A 67 7.29 -2.33 -4.54
C ALA A 67 8.41 -3.33 -4.90
N LEU A 68 8.51 -3.78 -6.15
CA LEU A 68 9.65 -4.60 -6.62
C LEU A 68 10.98 -3.86 -6.53
N TYR A 69 11.02 -2.60 -6.96
CA TYR A 69 12.23 -1.79 -6.89
C TYR A 69 12.70 -1.53 -5.46
N THR A 70 11.85 -1.71 -4.45
CA THR A 70 12.30 -1.65 -3.06
C THR A 70 13.42 -2.65 -2.79
N TYR A 71 13.42 -3.82 -3.45
CA TYR A 71 14.50 -4.83 -3.36
C TYR A 71 15.89 -4.21 -3.56
N TYR A 72 16.00 -3.34 -4.56
CA TYR A 72 17.22 -2.61 -4.89
C TYR A 72 17.36 -1.30 -4.11
N PHE A 73 16.26 -0.68 -3.68
CA PHE A 73 16.31 0.58 -2.94
C PHE A 73 15.26 0.63 -1.84
N TYR A 74 15.66 0.20 -0.65
CA TYR A 74 14.74 -0.03 0.47
C TYR A 74 14.02 1.25 0.92
N ALA A 75 14.70 2.40 0.81
CA ALA A 75 14.13 3.70 1.16
C ALA A 75 12.95 4.12 0.29
N LEU A 76 12.65 3.39 -0.79
CA LEU A 76 11.45 3.59 -1.60
C LEU A 76 10.16 3.04 -0.92
N ALA A 77 10.27 2.18 0.09
CA ALA A 77 9.09 1.54 0.71
C ALA A 77 8.04 2.54 1.25
N PRO A 78 8.40 3.62 1.97
CA PRO A 78 7.42 4.64 2.37
C PRO A 78 6.68 5.30 1.19
N GLU A 79 7.35 5.47 0.05
CA GLU A 79 6.73 6.04 -1.16
C GLU A 79 5.74 5.07 -1.80
N VAL A 80 6.00 3.76 -1.71
CA VAL A 80 5.03 2.73 -2.12
C VAL A 80 3.77 2.84 -1.26
N HIS A 81 3.91 2.99 0.06
CA HIS A 81 2.77 3.13 0.94
C HIS A 81 1.97 4.40 0.62
N LEU A 82 2.64 5.54 0.45
CA LEU A 82 2.01 6.79 0.05
C LEU A 82 1.27 6.64 -1.29
N LYS A 83 1.85 5.89 -2.23
CA LYS A 83 1.22 5.58 -3.51
C LYS A 83 -0.07 4.78 -3.33
N THR A 84 -0.10 3.79 -2.44
CA THR A 84 -1.32 3.01 -2.16
C THR A 84 -2.44 3.88 -1.60
N PHE A 85 -2.14 4.79 -0.68
CA PHE A 85 -3.14 5.73 -0.14
C PHE A 85 -3.65 6.70 -1.21
N THR A 86 -2.77 7.15 -2.09
CA THR A 86 -3.16 8.02 -3.22
C THR A 86 -4.08 7.29 -4.20
N ILE A 87 -3.82 6.00 -4.46
CA ILE A 87 -4.68 5.14 -5.30
C ILE A 87 -6.06 4.96 -4.65
N ILE A 88 -6.11 4.65 -3.35
CA ILE A 88 -7.37 4.53 -2.59
C ILE A 88 -8.15 5.84 -2.67
N GLU A 89 -7.50 6.98 -2.41
CA GLU A 89 -8.14 8.29 -2.50
C GLU A 89 -8.74 8.52 -3.89
N TYR A 90 -7.97 8.25 -4.94
CA TYR A 90 -8.41 8.47 -6.31
C TYR A 90 -9.57 7.54 -6.69
N ALA A 91 -9.51 6.27 -6.29
CA ALA A 91 -10.56 5.28 -6.51
C ALA A 91 -11.88 5.71 -5.85
N ILE A 92 -11.85 6.17 -4.60
CA ILE A 92 -13.05 6.67 -3.90
C ILE A 92 -13.60 7.89 -4.63
N ARG A 93 -12.76 8.83 -5.08
CA ARG A 93 -13.22 10.02 -5.81
C ARG A 93 -13.92 9.65 -7.12
N LEU A 94 -13.40 8.67 -7.86
CA LEU A 94 -14.02 8.19 -9.10
C LEU A 94 -15.40 7.56 -8.84
N LYS A 95 -15.53 6.78 -7.76
CA LYS A 95 -16.81 6.15 -7.37
C LYS A 95 -17.81 7.18 -6.84
N ALA A 96 -17.39 8.04 -5.92
CA ALA A 96 -18.26 8.96 -5.19
C ALA A 96 -18.66 10.20 -5.98
N LYS A 97 -17.84 10.64 -6.95
CA LYS A 97 -18.01 11.89 -7.73
C LYS A 97 -18.47 13.07 -6.84
N PRO A 98 -17.74 13.38 -5.75
CA PRO A 98 -18.24 14.33 -4.76
C PRO A 98 -18.31 15.74 -5.35
N LYS A 99 -19.41 16.45 -5.08
CA LYS A 99 -19.62 17.84 -5.56
C LYS A 99 -18.62 18.85 -4.98
N LYS A 100 -17.99 18.53 -3.85
CA LYS A 100 -16.97 19.34 -3.18
C LYS A 100 -15.69 18.54 -3.04
N LYS A 101 -14.55 19.23 -2.97
CA LYS A 101 -13.26 18.59 -2.68
C LYS A 101 -13.23 18.10 -1.24
N LEU A 102 -13.39 16.79 -1.04
CA LEU A 102 -13.24 16.12 0.25
C LEU A 102 -11.77 15.77 0.52
N MET A 103 -11.37 15.72 1.78
CA MET A 103 -10.06 15.20 2.22
C MET A 103 -10.10 13.68 2.37
N LEU A 104 -8.93 13.03 2.43
CA LEU A 104 -8.80 11.57 2.52
C LEU A 104 -9.65 10.95 3.63
N ARG A 105 -9.60 11.51 4.85
CA ARG A 105 -10.43 11.07 5.99
C ARG A 105 -11.92 11.01 5.64
N ALA A 106 -12.45 12.09 5.07
CA ALA A 106 -13.86 12.19 4.70
C ALA A 106 -14.24 11.27 3.53
N LEU A 107 -13.30 10.96 2.63
CA LEU A 107 -13.53 10.00 1.55
C LEU A 107 -13.60 8.57 2.09
N ILE A 108 -12.70 8.19 3.00
CA ILE A 108 -12.72 6.86 3.63
C ILE A 108 -14.00 6.71 4.46
N GLU A 109 -14.32 7.71 5.27
CA GLU A 109 -15.56 7.74 6.07
C GLU A 109 -16.80 7.60 5.17
N LEU A 110 -16.84 8.27 4.02
CA LEU A 110 -17.91 8.09 3.05
C LEU A 110 -17.99 6.65 2.53
N ALA A 111 -16.86 6.04 2.15
CA ALA A 111 -16.85 4.67 1.62
C ALA A 111 -17.34 3.64 2.66
N VAL A 112 -16.94 3.80 3.92
CA VAL A 112 -17.39 2.95 5.04
C VAL A 112 -18.89 3.16 5.31
N ASN A 113 -19.34 4.40 5.41
CA ASN A 113 -20.74 4.72 5.72
C ASN A 113 -21.71 4.30 4.60
N GLN A 114 -21.26 4.28 3.34
CA GLN A 114 -22.03 3.77 2.21
C GLN A 114 -21.98 2.25 2.06
N GLY A 115 -21.23 1.55 2.94
CA GLY A 115 -21.05 0.10 2.88
C GLY A 115 -20.29 -0.38 1.64
N TRP A 116 -19.55 0.50 0.95
CA TRP A 116 -18.74 0.12 -0.20
C TRP A 116 -17.50 -0.67 0.20
N VAL A 117 -17.04 -0.52 1.43
CA VAL A 117 -15.96 -1.28 2.03
C VAL A 117 -16.38 -1.78 3.41
N ASN A 118 -16.00 -3.01 3.74
CA ASN A 118 -16.27 -3.65 5.03
C ASN A 118 -15.15 -4.64 5.37
N ASP A 119 -15.11 -5.09 6.62
CA ASP A 119 -14.00 -5.92 7.12
C ASP A 119 -13.90 -7.26 6.36
N ALA A 120 -15.03 -7.83 5.93
CA ALA A 120 -15.03 -9.11 5.22
C ALA A 120 -14.37 -9.06 3.84
N GLY A 121 -14.16 -7.87 3.27
CA GLY A 121 -13.46 -7.71 2.01
C GLY A 121 -11.94 -7.63 2.12
N PHE A 122 -11.37 -7.71 3.33
CA PHE A 122 -9.92 -7.68 3.55
C PHE A 122 -9.40 -9.09 3.87
N ARG A 123 -8.58 -9.64 2.98
CA ARG A 123 -8.10 -11.04 3.05
C ARG A 123 -7.21 -11.34 4.25
N HIS A 124 -6.63 -10.32 4.88
CA HIS A 124 -5.74 -10.46 6.02
C HIS A 124 -6.46 -10.50 7.38
N LEU A 125 -7.78 -10.32 7.40
CA LEU A 125 -8.58 -10.40 8.62
C LEU A 125 -9.14 -11.81 8.77
N ASP A 126 -8.59 -12.59 9.69
CA ASP A 126 -9.06 -13.96 9.96
C ASP A 126 -10.50 -13.98 10.51
N ASN A 127 -10.86 -12.97 11.31
CA ASN A 127 -12.18 -12.82 11.94
C ASN A 127 -12.71 -11.40 11.72
N PRO A 128 -13.31 -11.11 10.54
CA PRO A 128 -13.82 -9.77 10.25
C PRO A 128 -14.94 -9.41 11.22
N SER A 129 -14.88 -8.21 11.79
CA SER A 129 -15.89 -7.75 12.74
C SER A 129 -17.19 -7.42 11.99
N SER A 130 -18.32 -7.93 12.48
CA SER A 130 -19.65 -7.53 11.98
C SER A 130 -19.90 -6.02 12.13
N ASP A 131 -19.18 -5.36 13.04
CA ASP A 131 -19.29 -3.93 13.30
C ASP A 131 -18.29 -3.10 12.48
N ASN A 132 -17.55 -3.71 11.54
CA ASN A 132 -16.56 -3.06 10.68
C ASN A 132 -15.49 -2.28 11.46
N GLN A 133 -14.97 -2.85 12.55
CA GLN A 133 -14.01 -2.18 13.42
C GLN A 133 -12.72 -1.83 12.70
N TRP A 134 -12.24 -2.70 11.81
CA TRP A 134 -11.03 -2.43 11.02
C TRP A 134 -11.27 -1.26 10.06
N CYS A 135 -12.36 -1.29 9.29
CA CYS A 135 -12.73 -0.20 8.40
C CYS A 135 -12.95 1.13 9.12
N LYS A 136 -13.54 1.11 10.32
CA LYS A 136 -13.67 2.31 11.16
C LYS A 136 -12.31 2.84 11.61
N SER A 137 -11.37 1.97 12.01
CA SER A 137 -10.02 2.43 12.39
C SER A 137 -9.25 3.07 11.23
N MET A 138 -9.48 2.62 9.99
CA MET A 138 -8.83 3.19 8.80
C MET A 138 -9.15 4.67 8.57
N ILE A 139 -10.30 5.15 9.05
CA ILE A 139 -10.72 6.55 8.92
C ILE A 139 -9.69 7.48 9.56
N ASP A 140 -9.09 7.07 10.68
CA ASP A 140 -8.09 7.88 11.40
C ASP A 140 -6.66 7.44 11.08
N VAL A 141 -6.40 6.13 10.97
CA VAL A 141 -5.04 5.59 10.78
C VAL A 141 -4.45 5.94 9.41
N ILE A 142 -5.22 5.83 8.31
CA ILE A 142 -4.68 6.06 6.97
C ILE A 142 -4.24 7.53 6.77
N PRO A 143 -5.06 8.55 7.13
CA PRO A 143 -4.62 9.95 7.04
C PRO A 143 -3.35 10.24 7.85
N ASP A 144 -3.24 9.69 9.06
CA ASP A 144 -2.08 9.90 9.93
C ASP A 144 -0.81 9.27 9.34
N LEU A 145 -0.91 8.03 8.86
CA LEU A 145 0.19 7.36 8.16
C LEU A 145 0.61 8.11 6.90
N ARG A 146 -0.37 8.55 6.09
CA ARG A 146 -0.13 9.33 4.87
C ARG A 146 0.61 10.63 5.17
N ASN A 147 0.22 11.33 6.23
CA ASN A 147 0.88 12.58 6.64
C ASN A 147 2.29 12.31 7.18
N SER A 148 2.46 11.28 8.02
CA SER A 148 3.78 10.88 8.53
C SER A 148 4.75 10.53 7.41
N GLN A 149 4.32 9.77 6.41
CA GLN A 149 5.14 9.36 5.27
C GLN A 149 5.49 10.53 4.36
N ALA A 150 4.56 11.47 4.15
CA ALA A 150 4.80 12.67 3.34
C ALA A 150 5.89 13.60 3.92
N HIS A 151 6.19 13.49 5.22
CA HIS A 151 7.27 14.25 5.88
C HIS A 151 8.61 13.51 5.90
N GLY A 152 8.68 12.31 5.30
CA GLY A 152 9.86 11.45 5.30
C GLY A 152 9.93 10.63 6.58
N SER A 153 9.61 9.33 6.48
CA SER A 153 9.82 8.39 7.57
C SER A 153 11.19 7.75 7.46
N SER A 154 11.95 7.74 8.55
CA SER A 154 13.20 6.95 8.65
C SER A 154 12.96 5.55 9.22
N MET A 155 11.71 5.12 9.36
CA MET A 155 11.35 3.83 9.93
C MET A 155 11.70 2.72 8.94
N LEU A 156 12.35 1.66 9.44
CA LEU A 156 12.48 0.42 8.70
C LEU A 156 11.06 -0.18 8.55
N VAL A 157 10.59 -0.27 7.32
CA VAL A 157 9.33 -0.91 6.95
C VAL A 157 9.57 -2.41 6.75
N GLY A 158 9.00 -3.24 7.63
CA GLY A 158 9.14 -4.69 7.55
C GLY A 158 8.38 -5.33 6.39
N ASP A 159 7.24 -4.77 6.00
CA ASP A 159 6.36 -5.36 4.98
C ASP A 159 5.73 -4.28 4.09
N CYS A 160 6.33 -4.07 2.93
CA CYS A 160 5.83 -3.17 1.88
C CYS A 160 4.74 -3.83 1.02
N LEU A 161 4.80 -5.16 0.89
CA LEU A 161 3.94 -5.90 -0.03
C LEU A 161 2.50 -5.97 0.48
N HIS A 162 2.33 -6.07 1.80
CA HIS A 162 1.00 -6.08 2.43
C HIS A 162 0.18 -4.81 2.15
N TYR A 163 0.83 -3.65 1.96
CA TYR A 163 0.14 -2.42 1.59
C TYR A 163 -0.44 -2.49 0.17
N ILE A 164 0.22 -3.19 -0.75
CA ILE A 164 -0.31 -3.46 -2.10
C ILE A 164 -1.56 -4.32 -1.98
N SER A 165 -1.52 -5.37 -1.18
CA SER A 165 -2.65 -6.30 -1.00
C SER A 165 -3.85 -5.64 -0.34
N SER A 166 -3.61 -4.83 0.70
CA SER A 166 -4.65 -4.03 1.34
C SER A 166 -5.25 -2.98 0.38
N CYS A 167 -4.42 -2.40 -0.50
CA CYS A 167 -4.89 -1.49 -1.55
C CYS A 167 -5.76 -2.23 -2.57
N ALA A 168 -5.36 -3.43 -2.99
CA ALA A 168 -6.14 -4.26 -3.90
C ALA A 168 -7.50 -4.62 -3.30
N ASP A 169 -7.52 -5.08 -2.05
CA ASP A 169 -8.75 -5.42 -1.32
C ASP A 169 -9.71 -4.24 -1.23
N PHE A 170 -9.19 -3.05 -0.88
CA PHE A 170 -10.00 -1.84 -0.79
C PHE A 170 -10.59 -1.46 -2.15
N VAL A 171 -9.75 -1.41 -3.20
CA VAL A 171 -10.17 -0.97 -4.53
C VAL A 171 -11.13 -1.97 -5.17
N ASN A 172 -10.93 -3.27 -4.96
CA ASN A 172 -11.81 -4.31 -5.49
C ASN A 172 -13.20 -4.28 -4.84
N GLN A 173 -13.29 -3.89 -3.56
CA GLN A 173 -14.58 -3.65 -2.91
C GLN A 173 -15.31 -2.42 -3.48
N LEU A 174 -14.58 -1.36 -3.84
CA LEU A 174 -15.17 -0.20 -4.50
C LEU A 174 -15.74 -0.54 -5.89
N PHE A 175 -15.14 -1.48 -6.61
CA PHE A 175 -15.55 -1.87 -7.97
C PHE A 175 -15.61 -3.40 -8.07
N PRO A 176 -16.68 -4.03 -7.53
CA PRO A 176 -16.84 -5.47 -7.59
C PRO A 176 -17.08 -5.92 -9.04
N ASN A 177 -16.57 -7.11 -9.41
CA ASN A 177 -16.90 -7.71 -10.70
C ASN A 177 -18.42 -7.94 -10.80
N ALA A 178 -18.99 -7.73 -11.99
CA ALA A 178 -20.43 -7.85 -12.26
C ALA A 178 -21.03 -9.24 -11.96
N LYS A 179 -20.21 -10.26 -11.66
CA LYS A 179 -20.65 -11.63 -11.34
C LYS A 179 -20.83 -11.91 -9.84
N ASN A 180 -20.56 -10.92 -8.96
CA ASN A 180 -20.61 -11.06 -7.50
C ASN A 180 -21.80 -10.31 -6.84
N THR A 181 -22.84 -10.00 -7.62
CA THR A 181 -24.15 -9.49 -7.15
C THR A 181 -25.25 -10.41 -7.61
#